data_AF-A0A382ZG62-F1
#
_entry.id   AF-A0A382ZG62-F1
#
_cell.length_a   1.000
_cell.length_b   1.000
_cell.length_c   1.000
_cell.angle_alpha   90.00
_cell.angle_beta   90.00
_cell.angle_gamma   90.00
#
_symmetry.space_group_name_H-M   'P 1'
#
loop_
_entity.id
_entity.type
_entity.pdbx_description
1 polymer ?
#
loop_
_entity_poly.entity_id
_entity_poly.type
_entity_poly.pdbx_seq_one_letter_code
_entity_poly.pdbx_strand_id
1 'polypeptide(L)' 'MNIDAHAHITGPLELYAHFRSISSSSGPAPRPKLPEFSDELMEESLKGHLAEVADVGTDLQLVSPRPWAIPTGDR' A
#
# COMPACT_ATOMS: atom_id res chain seq x y z
N MET A 1 -5.58 -23.89 -9.48
CA MET A 1 -4.70 -22.76 -9.13
C MET A 1 -5.09 -21.56 -9.98
N ASN A 2 -5.70 -20.56 -9.36
CA ASN A 2 -6.11 -19.29 -9.92
C ASN A 2 -5.13 -18.21 -9.47
N ILE A 3 -4.44 -17.58 -10.42
CA ILE A 3 -3.41 -16.58 -10.15
C ILE A 3 -3.89 -15.24 -10.70
N ASP A 4 -4.06 -14.27 -9.80
CA ASP A 4 -4.34 -12.89 -10.17
C ASP A 4 -3.02 -12.14 -10.42
N ALA A 5 -2.84 -11.70 -11.66
CA ALA A 5 -1.65 -11.00 -12.14
C ALA A 5 -1.71 -9.48 -11.95
N HIS A 6 -2.86 -8.91 -11.58
CA HIS A 6 -3.02 -7.46 -11.45
C HIS A 6 -3.75 -7.09 -10.16
N ALA A 7 -2.96 -6.87 -9.12
CA ALA A 7 -3.44 -6.26 -7.89
C ALA A 7 -2.52 -5.18 -7.36
N HIS A 8 -3.08 -4.36 -6.46
CA HIS A 8 -2.34 -3.30 -5.81
C HIS A 8 -2.50 -3.36 -4.30
N ILE A 9 -1.38 -3.22 -3.59
CA ILE A 9 -1.34 -3.33 -2.13
C ILE A 9 -2.24 -2.28 -1.46
N THR A 10 -3.03 -2.73 -0.49
CA THR A 10 -3.66 -1.89 0.53
C THR A 10 -2.83 -1.93 1.80
N GLY A 11 -2.92 -0.89 2.62
CA GLY A 11 -2.20 -0.87 3.88
C GLY A 11 -2.84 0.07 4.89
N PRO A 12 -2.22 0.20 6.08
CA PRO A 12 -2.70 1.06 7.13
C PRO A 12 -2.61 2.54 6.72
N LEU A 13 -3.40 3.40 7.37
CA LEU A 13 -3.54 4.82 7.00
C LEU A 13 -2.21 5.58 7.06
N GLU A 14 -1.31 5.16 7.94
CA GLU A 14 0.03 5.67 8.16
C GLU A 14 0.89 5.58 6.90
N LEU A 15 0.72 4.51 6.11
CA LEU A 15 1.40 4.34 4.82
C LEU A 15 0.97 5.44 3.83
N TYR A 16 -0.34 5.71 3.74
CA TYR A 16 -0.86 6.77 2.88
C TYR A 16 -0.53 8.17 3.39
N ALA A 17 -0.49 8.36 4.71
CA ALA A 17 -0.06 9.62 5.33
C ALA A 17 1.41 9.92 4.99
N HIS A 18 2.27 8.90 4.99
CA HIS A 18 3.67 9.04 4.58
C HIS A 18 3.80 9.47 3.11
N PHE A 19 3.08 8.84 2.17
CA PHE A 19 3.12 9.26 0.77
C PHE A 19 2.63 10.69 0.58
N ARG A 20 1.55 11.09 1.27
CA ARG A 20 1.09 12.48 1.28
C ARG A 20 2.13 13.44 1.84
N SER A 21 2.83 13.04 2.90
CA SER A 21 3.91 13.84 3.49
C SER A 21 5.04 14.07 2.47
N ILE A 22 5.45 13.01 1.75
CA ILE A 22 6.44 13.13 0.66
C ILE A 22 5.95 14.10 -0.41
N SER A 23 4.72 13.93 -0.91
CA SER A 23 4.17 14.80 -1.96
C SER A 23 3.98 16.25 -1.50
N SER A 24 3.79 16.50 -0.20
CA SER A 24 3.67 17.84 0.36
C SER A 24 5.02 18.49 0.68
N SER A 25 6.10 17.71 0.75
CA SER A 25 7.42 18.23 1.03
C SER A 25 8.04 18.85 -0.23
N SER A 26 8.18 20.17 -0.24
CA SER A 26 8.84 20.93 -1.31
C SER A 26 10.08 21.66 -0.79
N GLY A 27 11.15 21.71 -1.59
CA GLY A 27 12.36 22.47 -1.26
C GLY A 27 13.26 21.78 -0.23
N PRO A 28 14.08 22.53 0.54
CA PRO A 28 15.07 21.97 1.47
C PRO A 28 14.46 21.40 2.76
N ALA A 29 13.16 21.06 2.75
CA ALA A 29 12.50 20.45 3.89
C ALA A 29 13.13 19.08 4.21
N PRO A 30 13.29 18.73 5.50
CA PRO A 30 13.78 17.43 5.89
C PRO A 30 12.85 16.34 5.34
N ARG A 31 13.45 15.30 4.75
CA ARG A 31 12.69 14.17 4.20
C ARG A 31 11.79 13.58 5.29
N PRO A 32 10.51 13.29 5.01
CA PRO A 32 9.62 12.65 5.96
C PRO A 32 10.23 11.36 6.50
N LYS A 33 10.06 11.11 7.80
CA LYS A 33 10.45 9.83 8.38
C LYS A 33 9.65 8.70 7.73
N LEU A 34 10.27 7.53 7.64
CA LEU A 34 9.57 6.32 7.21
C LEU A 34 8.40 6.05 8.17
N PRO A 35 7.26 5.55 7.66
CA PRO A 35 6.15 5.18 8.51
C PRO A 35 6.54 3.99 9.38
N GLU A 36 6.14 4.02 10.64
CA GLU A 36 6.26 2.90 11.56
C GLU A 36 4.86 2.34 11.78
N PHE A 37 4.67 1.05 11.49
CA PHE A 37 3.46 0.30 11.76
C PHE A 37 3.85 -1.10 12.21
N SER A 38 3.07 -1.68 13.13
CA SER A 38 3.30 -3.04 13.60
C SER A 38 2.76 -4.08 12.62
N ASP A 39 3.21 -5.32 12.75
CA ASP A 39 2.71 -6.43 11.94
C ASP A 39 1.21 -6.67 12.21
N GLU A 40 0.75 -6.48 13.44
CA GLU A 40 -0.67 -6.60 13.78
C GLU A 40 -1.51 -5.54 13.07
N LEU A 41 -1.04 -4.30 13.01
CA LEU A 41 -1.74 -3.24 12.28
C LEU A 41 -1.79 -3.52 10.78
N MET A 42 -0.71 -4.08 10.23
CA MET A 42 -0.66 -4.52 8.84
C MET A 42 -1.67 -5.65 8.58
N GLU A 43 -1.72 -6.67 9.43
CA GLU A 43 -2.66 -7.79 9.33
C GLU A 43 -4.11 -7.30 9.36
N GLU A 44 -4.48 -6.49 10.37
CA GLU A 44 -5.83 -5.94 10.49
C GLU A 44 -6.25 -5.15 9.24
N SER A 45 -5.32 -4.38 8.66
CA SER A 45 -5.60 -3.60 7.44
C SER A 45 -5.86 -4.46 6.19
N LEU A 46 -5.40 -5.72 6.19
CA LEU A 46 -5.47 -6.63 5.04
C LEU A 46 -6.59 -7.67 5.15
N LYS A 47 -7.23 -7.84 6.32
CA LYS A 47 -8.27 -8.86 6.53
C LYS A 47 -9.42 -8.78 5.52
N GLY A 48 -9.91 -7.57 5.23
CA GLY A 48 -10.98 -7.36 4.25
C GLY A 48 -10.57 -7.80 2.84
N HIS A 49 -9.36 -7.39 2.42
CA HIS A 49 -8.79 -7.78 1.12
C HIS A 49 -8.62 -9.29 1.00
N LEU A 50 -8.10 -9.95 2.05
CA LEU A 50 -7.91 -11.40 2.06
C LEU A 50 -9.25 -12.16 2.02
N ALA A 51 -10.29 -11.64 2.68
CA ALA A 51 -11.63 -12.21 2.61
C ALA A 51 -12.20 -12.15 1.18
N GLU A 52 -12.03 -11.03 0.48
CA GLU A 52 -12.47 -10.88 -0.92
C GLU A 52 -11.70 -11.81 -1.87
N VAL A 53 -10.37 -11.87 -1.74
CA VAL A 53 -9.51 -12.76 -2.54
C VAL A 53 -9.89 -14.23 -2.35
N ALA A 54 -10.20 -14.62 -1.11
CA ALA A 54 -10.66 -15.97 -0.79
C ALA A 54 -12.06 -16.28 -1.36
N ASP A 55 -13.00 -15.32 -1.28
CA ASP A 55 -14.38 -15.47 -1.77
C ASP A 55 -14.44 -15.74 -3.28
N VAL A 56 -13.60 -15.05 -4.07
CA VAL A 56 -13.52 -15.24 -5.52
C VAL A 56 -12.64 -16.43 -5.95
N GLY A 57 -12.05 -17.15 -4.99
CA GLY A 57 -11.25 -18.35 -5.25
C GLY A 57 -9.89 -18.07 -5.90
N THR A 58 -9.23 -16.96 -5.56
CA THR A 58 -7.87 -16.66 -6.00
C THR A 58 -6.85 -17.33 -5.06
N ASP A 59 -5.95 -18.16 -5.60
CA ASP A 59 -4.95 -18.91 -4.81
C ASP A 59 -3.67 -18.09 -4.56
N LEU A 60 -3.31 -17.22 -5.50
CA LEU A 60 -2.13 -16.36 -5.43
C LEU A 60 -2.41 -15.04 -6.14
N GLN A 61 -1.96 -13.94 -5.56
CA GLN A 61 -2.07 -12.63 -6.16
C GLN A 61 -0.71 -11.93 -6.18
N LEU A 62 -0.32 -11.43 -7.36
CA LEU A 62 0.87 -10.60 -7.52
C LEU A 62 0.49 -9.14 -7.22
N VAL A 63 0.93 -8.65 -6.07
CA VAL A 63 0.63 -7.28 -5.62
C VAL A 63 1.76 -6.33 -5.99
N SER A 64 1.38 -5.18 -6.53
CA SER A 64 2.27 -4.06 -6.84
C SER A 64 1.88 -2.81 -6.04
N PRO A 65 2.73 -1.78 -5.96
CA PRO A 65 2.36 -0.53 -5.30
C PRO A 65 1.18 0.17 -6.00
N ARG A 66 0.32 0.91 -5.27
CA ARG A 66 -0.84 1.62 -5.85
C ARG A 66 -0.39 2.77 -6.76
N PRO A 67 -0.66 2.74 -8.08
CA PRO A 67 -0.07 3.69 -9.03
C PRO A 67 -0.46 5.16 -8.79
N TRP A 68 -1.67 5.42 -8.31
CA TRP A 68 -2.16 6.78 -8.07
C TRP A 68 -1.77 7.36 -6.70
N ALA A 69 -1.35 6.50 -5.77
CA ALA A 69 -1.09 6.90 -4.38
C ALA A 69 0.40 7.13 -4.11
N ILE A 70 1.27 6.66 -5.00
CA ILE A 70 2.72 6.66 -4.81
C ILE A 70 3.32 7.66 -5.79
N PRO A 71 4.04 8.69 -5.30
CA PRO A 71 4.69 9.64 -6.17
C PRO A 71 5.73 8.92 -7.03
N THR A 72 5.45 8.79 -8.32
CA THR A 72 6.43 8.37 -9.32
C THR A 72 7.29 9.58 -9.65
N GLY A 73 8.62 9.41 -9.69
CA GLY A 73 9.61 10.50 -9.75
C GLY A 73 9.67 11.31 -11.04
N ASP A 74 8.61 11.28 -11.84
CA ASP A 74 8.44 11.91 -13.15
C ASP A 74 7.58 13.21 -13.10
N ARG A 75 7.45 13.83 -11.92
CA ARG A 75 6.86 15.16 -11.75
C ARG A 75 7.72 16.09 -10.91
#